data_AF-F3G9B8-F1
#
_entry.id   AF-F3G9B8-F1
#
_cell.length_a   1.000
_cell.length_b   1.000
_cell.length_c   1.000
_cell.angle_alpha   90.00
_cell.angle_beta   90.00
_cell.angle_gamma   90.00
#
_symmetry.space_group_name_H-M   'P 1'
#
loop_
_entity.id
_entity.type
_entity.pdbx_description
1 polymer ?
#
loop_
_entity_poly.entity_id
_entity_poly.type
_entity_poly.pdbx_seq_one_letter_code
_entity_poly.pdbx_strand_id
1 'polypeptide(L)'
;KSLYRHASPLHLPSDISDTLKAPVLPDIDPDSISHEQAHAGITIHIPGSVKMCWGDEIRFYWGKNLSSTTLFHRVGENSVIRVLCISYTFTPYIQYGLVDLYYELYRDHRLIGTSPVLRVNVNYAVPVTSRQRQRKRRFTDH
;
A
#
# COMPACT_ATOMS: atom_id res chain seq x y z
N LYS A 1 17.75 43.52 12.67
CA LYS A 1 18.15 42.28 13.40
C LYS A 1 17.40 41.12 12.76
N SER A 2 18.03 40.44 11.81
CA SER A 2 17.42 39.34 11.05
C SER A 2 17.64 38.04 11.80
N LEU A 3 16.56 37.38 12.21
CA LEU A 3 16.58 36.07 12.89
C LEU A 3 16.72 34.94 11.87
N TYR A 4 17.78 34.96 11.06
CA TYR A 4 18.26 33.72 10.46
C TYR A 4 19.00 32.96 11.55
N ARG A 5 18.23 32.28 12.41
CA ARG A 5 18.76 31.19 13.23
C ARG A 5 19.45 30.23 12.26
N HIS A 6 20.73 30.01 12.50
CA HIS A 6 21.55 28.97 11.90
C HIS A 6 20.70 27.74 11.55
N ALA A 7 20.38 27.59 10.26
CA ALA A 7 20.02 26.29 9.74
C ALA A 7 21.29 25.46 9.85
N SER A 8 21.34 24.60 10.88
CA SER A 8 22.33 23.55 10.99
C SER A 8 22.43 22.84 9.63
N PRO A 9 23.64 22.43 9.20
CA PRO A 9 23.80 21.76 7.92
C PRO A 9 22.79 20.61 7.87
N LEU A 10 21.94 20.63 6.83
CA LEU A 10 20.92 19.62 6.55
C LEU A 10 21.53 18.24 6.78
N HIS A 11 21.24 17.65 7.94
CA HIS A 11 21.64 16.29 8.22
C HIS A 11 20.77 15.46 7.28
N LEU A 12 21.32 15.16 6.10
CA LEU A 12 20.75 14.21 5.17
C LEU A 12 20.34 13.00 6.00
N PRO A 13 19.04 12.63 6.03
CA PRO A 13 18.61 11.58 6.91
C PRO A 13 19.40 10.32 6.54
N SER A 14 19.92 9.68 7.58
CA SER A 14 20.36 8.30 7.50
C SER A 14 19.24 7.45 6.91
N ASP A 15 19.61 6.37 6.23
CA ASP A 15 18.64 5.36 5.83
C ASP A 15 17.80 4.95 7.06
N ILE A 16 16.47 5.08 6.94
CA ILE A 16 15.52 4.79 8.02
C ILE A 16 14.79 3.46 7.83
N SER A 17 15.18 2.66 6.83
CA SER A 17 14.54 1.38 6.49
C SER A 17 14.43 0.43 7.68
N ASP A 18 15.40 0.48 8.60
CA ASP A 18 15.43 -0.29 9.85
C ASP A 18 14.23 -0.02 10.79
N THR A 19 13.61 1.16 10.66
CA THR A 19 12.44 1.55 11.46
C THR A 19 11.10 1.38 10.74
N LEU A 20 11.13 0.99 9.47
CA LEU A 20 9.92 0.86 8.66
C LEU A 20 9.30 -0.52 8.85
N LYS A 21 7.97 -0.55 8.92
CA LYS A 21 7.18 -1.78 8.95
C LYS A 21 6.55 -2.01 7.57
N ALA A 22 6.35 -3.27 7.20
CA ALA A 22 5.66 -3.63 5.97
C ALA A 22 4.25 -3.03 5.90
N PRO A 23 3.66 -2.84 4.71
CA PRO A 23 2.23 -2.60 4.57
C PRO A 23 1.41 -3.67 5.30
N VAL A 24 0.21 -3.33 5.75
CA VAL A 24 -0.68 -4.25 6.47
C VAL A 24 -2.04 -4.32 5.78
N LEU A 25 -2.57 -5.53 5.60
CA LEU A 25 -3.94 -5.79 5.16
C LEU A 25 -4.74 -6.24 6.39
N PRO A 26 -5.54 -5.36 7.03
CA PRO A 26 -6.13 -5.66 8.34
C PRO A 26 -7.17 -6.79 8.31
N ASP A 27 -7.95 -6.89 7.23
CA ASP A 27 -9.15 -7.76 7.16
C ASP A 27 -9.07 -8.80 6.03
N ILE A 28 -7.88 -8.99 5.46
CA ILE A 28 -7.68 -9.86 4.29
C ILE A 28 -6.51 -10.81 4.56
N ASP A 29 -6.73 -12.10 4.29
CA ASP A 29 -5.65 -13.08 4.24
C ASP A 29 -4.73 -12.78 3.04
N PRO A 30 -3.46 -12.42 3.27
CA PRO A 30 -2.54 -12.09 2.19
C PRO A 30 -2.26 -13.29 1.26
N ASP A 31 -2.41 -14.52 1.72
CA ASP A 31 -2.08 -15.72 0.92
C ASP A 31 -3.22 -16.17 -0.01
N SER A 32 -4.42 -15.58 0.12
CA SER A 32 -5.61 -16.05 -0.57
C SER A 32 -6.59 -14.96 -1.02
N ILE A 33 -6.08 -13.82 -1.46
CA ILE A 33 -6.91 -12.70 -1.96
C ILE A 33 -7.73 -13.16 -3.18
N SER A 34 -9.06 -13.14 -3.07
CA SER A 34 -9.96 -13.54 -4.16
C SER A 34 -10.04 -12.48 -5.27
N HIS A 35 -10.45 -12.93 -6.46
CA HIS A 35 -10.77 -12.04 -7.58
C HIS A 35 -11.83 -11.00 -7.17
N GLU A 36 -12.89 -11.42 -6.49
CA GLU A 36 -13.96 -10.54 -6.03
C GLU A 36 -13.45 -9.47 -5.05
N GLN A 37 -12.59 -9.84 -4.09
CA GLN A 37 -11.98 -8.87 -3.17
C GLN A 37 -11.10 -7.86 -3.91
N ALA A 38 -10.26 -8.32 -4.84
CA ALA A 38 -9.40 -7.44 -5.63
C ALA A 38 -10.18 -6.43 -6.48
N HIS A 39 -11.36 -6.81 -6.99
CA HIS A 39 -12.24 -5.91 -7.73
C HIS A 39 -13.10 -5.01 -6.83
N ALA A 40 -13.55 -5.52 -5.68
CA ALA A 40 -14.32 -4.73 -4.70
C ALA A 40 -13.48 -3.64 -4.04
N GLY A 41 -12.20 -3.90 -3.80
CA GLY A 41 -11.27 -2.99 -3.14
C GLY A 41 -10.63 -3.64 -1.92
N ILE A 42 -9.31 -3.48 -1.82
CA ILE A 42 -8.47 -3.99 -0.74
C ILE A 42 -7.96 -2.81 0.08
N THR A 43 -8.29 -2.83 1.37
CA THR A 43 -7.79 -1.84 2.32
C THR A 43 -6.36 -2.17 2.72
N ILE A 44 -5.47 -1.18 2.62
CA ILE A 44 -4.05 -1.30 2.95
C ILE A 44 -3.69 -0.17 3.90
N HIS A 45 -3.07 -0.54 5.02
CA HIS A 45 -2.53 0.40 5.98
C HIS A 45 -1.03 0.54 5.76
N ILE A 46 -0.56 1.79 5.69
CA ILE A 46 0.86 2.11 5.81
C ILE A 46 1.14 2.46 7.27
N PRO A 47 1.97 1.68 7.98
CA PRO A 47 2.34 2.01 9.35
C PRO A 47 3.27 3.22 9.41
N GLY A 48 3.17 3.98 10.49
CA GLY A 48 4.10 5.06 10.82
C GLY A 48 5.43 4.55 11.37
N SER A 49 6.44 5.39 11.28
CA SER A 49 7.73 5.24 11.95
C SER A 49 8.07 6.54 12.70
N VAL A 50 8.78 6.42 13.82
CA VAL A 50 9.29 7.55 14.60
C VAL A 50 10.26 8.45 13.82
N LYS A 51 10.87 7.95 12.74
CA LYS A 51 11.80 8.71 11.89
C LYS A 51 11.12 9.40 10.69
N MET A 52 9.83 9.13 10.45
CA MET A 52 9.03 9.84 9.44
C MET A 52 8.73 11.26 9.91
N CYS A 53 8.70 12.21 8.98
CA CYS A 53 8.48 13.61 9.27
C CYS A 53 7.45 14.23 8.33
N TRP A 54 6.92 15.37 8.78
CA TRP A 54 6.13 16.25 7.93
C TRP A 54 6.92 16.61 6.66
N GLY A 55 6.27 16.55 5.51
CA GLY A 55 6.86 16.83 4.21
C GLY A 55 7.43 15.61 3.48
N ASP A 56 7.57 14.46 4.14
CA ASP A 56 8.01 13.23 3.47
C ASP A 56 6.98 12.78 2.42
N GLU A 57 7.44 12.37 1.24
CA GLU A 57 6.62 11.71 0.23
C GLU A 57 6.68 10.19 0.43
N ILE A 58 5.51 9.58 0.62
CA ILE A 58 5.32 8.12 0.60
C ILE A 58 4.99 7.70 -0.83
N ARG A 59 5.77 6.79 -1.38
CA ARG A 59 5.49 6.11 -2.65
C ARG A 59 5.15 4.65 -2.38
N PHE A 60 3.87 4.32 -2.46
CA PHE A 60 3.39 2.96 -2.25
C PHE A 60 3.30 2.20 -3.58
N TYR A 61 3.73 0.94 -3.57
CA TYR A 61 3.71 0.04 -4.71
C TYR A 61 2.80 -1.16 -4.44
N TRP A 62 1.91 -1.46 -5.40
CA TRP A 62 1.18 -2.73 -5.53
C TRP A 62 1.59 -3.34 -6.86
N GLY A 63 2.59 -4.22 -6.83
CA GLY A 63 3.22 -4.74 -8.04
C GLY A 63 3.73 -3.60 -8.93
N LYS A 64 3.07 -3.38 -10.08
CA LYS A 64 3.42 -2.29 -11.03
C LYS A 64 2.65 -0.99 -10.81
N ASN A 65 1.67 -0.96 -9.91
CA ASN A 65 0.90 0.24 -9.62
C ASN A 65 1.61 1.06 -8.56
N LEU A 66 1.62 2.39 -8.73
CA LEU A 66 2.24 3.34 -7.82
C LEU A 66 1.20 4.33 -7.30
N SER A 67 1.29 4.67 -6.02
CA SER A 67 0.49 5.73 -5.41
C SER A 67 1.34 6.60 -4.50
N SER A 68 1.45 7.89 -4.82
CA SER A 68 2.21 8.87 -4.03
C SER A 68 1.32 9.69 -3.09
N THR A 69 1.84 10.08 -1.93
CA THR A 69 1.21 11.02 -1.00
C THR A 69 2.26 11.69 -0.12
N THR A 70 2.10 12.98 0.14
CA THR A 70 2.94 13.72 1.09
C THR A 70 2.33 13.68 2.50
N LEU A 71 3.19 13.48 3.51
CA LEU A 71 2.80 13.49 4.91
C LEU A 71 2.62 14.92 5.43
N PHE A 72 1.41 15.24 5.90
CA PHE A 72 1.09 16.56 6.47
C PHE A 72 0.61 16.51 7.93
N HIS A 73 0.74 15.38 8.61
CA HIS A 73 0.34 15.19 10.00
C HIS A 73 1.46 14.60 10.85
N ARG A 74 1.32 14.65 12.18
CA ARG A 74 2.26 14.01 13.10
C ARG A 74 2.20 12.49 12.93
N VAL A 75 3.36 11.86 13.00
CA VAL A 75 3.52 10.40 12.89
C VAL A 75 4.00 9.87 14.24
N GLY A 76 3.36 8.79 14.70
CA GLY A 76 3.79 8.01 15.85
C GLY A 76 4.13 6.58 15.45
N GLU A 77 4.91 5.87 16.27
CA GLU A 77 5.41 4.51 16.00
C GLU A 77 4.31 3.46 15.75
N ASN A 78 3.12 3.70 16.29
CA ASN A 78 1.95 2.81 16.18
C ASN A 78 0.78 3.46 15.43
N SER A 79 1.06 4.53 14.67
CA SER A 79 0.05 5.18 13.85
C SER A 79 -0.13 4.48 12.50
N VAL A 80 -1.33 4.58 11.93
CA VAL A 80 -1.54 4.33 10.50
C VAL A 80 -1.48 5.69 9.82
N ILE A 81 -0.45 5.91 9.00
CA ILE A 81 -0.20 7.21 8.36
C ILE A 81 -0.93 7.36 7.04
N ARG A 82 -1.36 6.25 6.46
CA ARG A 82 -2.10 6.24 5.21
C ARG A 82 -2.98 5.00 5.15
N VAL A 83 -4.23 5.20 4.74
CA VAL A 83 -5.16 4.14 4.38
C VAL A 83 -5.38 4.24 2.88
N LEU A 84 -5.11 3.16 2.16
CA LEU A 84 -5.30 3.03 0.73
C LEU A 84 -6.42 2.02 0.47
N CYS A 85 -7.20 2.25 -0.57
CA CYS A 85 -8.13 1.27 -1.11
C CYS A 85 -7.72 0.98 -2.56
N ILE A 86 -7.22 -0.23 -2.82
CA ILE A 86 -6.78 -0.67 -4.14
C ILE A 86 -7.85 -1.56 -4.74
N SER A 87 -8.47 -1.12 -5.83
CA SER A 87 -9.44 -1.91 -6.59
C SER A 87 -8.96 -2.08 -8.03
N TYR A 88 -9.03 -3.31 -8.54
CA TYR A 88 -8.71 -3.66 -9.93
C TYR A 88 -9.64 -3.02 -10.95
N THR A 89 -10.73 -2.38 -10.50
CA THR A 89 -11.57 -1.53 -11.36
C THR A 89 -10.89 -0.21 -11.72
N PHE A 90 -9.99 0.28 -10.87
CA PHE A 90 -9.39 1.62 -10.99
C PHE A 90 -7.86 1.61 -11.10
N THR A 91 -7.22 0.43 -11.14
CA THR A 91 -5.78 0.32 -11.34
C THR A 91 -5.44 0.11 -12.82
N PRO A 92 -4.37 0.75 -13.33
CA PRO A 92 -3.93 0.56 -14.70
C PRO A 92 -3.33 -0.84 -14.96
N TYR A 93 -2.74 -1.48 -13.93
CA TYR A 93 -2.09 -2.78 -14.07
C TYR A 93 -2.72 -3.82 -13.14
N ILE A 94 -3.53 -4.70 -13.71
CA ILE A 94 -4.10 -5.86 -13.01
C ILE A 94 -3.06 -6.97 -12.94
N GLN A 95 -2.88 -7.58 -11.76
CA GLN A 95 -1.93 -8.67 -11.54
C GLN A 95 -2.57 -9.80 -10.73
N TYR A 96 -2.32 -11.05 -11.13
CA TYR A 96 -2.75 -12.24 -10.41
C TYR A 96 -1.52 -13.09 -10.09
N GLY A 97 -1.65 -13.97 -9.09
CA GLY A 97 -0.56 -14.71 -8.48
C GLY A 97 0.15 -13.89 -7.41
N LEU A 98 1.45 -14.12 -7.24
CA LEU A 98 2.27 -13.42 -6.24
C LEU A 98 2.49 -11.95 -6.65
N VAL A 99 2.14 -11.04 -5.74
CA VAL A 99 2.30 -9.60 -5.90
C VAL A 99 3.02 -9.04 -4.67
N ASP A 100 4.06 -8.23 -4.91
CA ASP A 100 4.81 -7.56 -3.86
C ASP A 100 4.24 -6.17 -3.57
N LEU A 101 4.07 -5.88 -2.29
CA LEU A 101 3.65 -4.58 -1.76
C LEU A 101 4.76 -4.03 -0.87
N TYR A 102 5.13 -2.78 -1.10
CA TYR A 102 6.06 -2.05 -0.25
C TYR A 102 5.86 -0.55 -0.44
N TYR A 103 6.53 0.26 0.36
CA TYR A 103 6.60 1.69 0.13
C TYR A 103 8.01 2.22 0.31
N GLU A 104 8.27 3.32 -0.37
CA GLU A 104 9.46 4.12 -0.25
C GLU A 104 9.12 5.46 0.39
N LEU A 105 10.08 6.02 1.12
CA LEU A 105 10.00 7.36 1.68
C LEU A 105 11.02 8.26 1.01
N TYR A 106 10.56 9.43 0.60
CA TYR A 106 11.39 10.47 0.03
C TYR A 106 11.33 11.72 0.88
N ARG A 107 12.49 12.31 1.17
CA ARG A 107 12.63 13.63 1.80
C ARG A 107 13.50 14.49 0.90
N ASP A 108 13.03 15.70 0.59
CA ASP A 108 13.71 16.62 -0.33
C ASP A 108 14.11 15.94 -1.65
N HIS A 109 13.19 15.15 -2.21
CA HIS A 109 13.36 14.36 -3.44
C HIS A 109 14.41 13.24 -3.41
N ARG A 110 14.99 12.93 -2.24
CA ARG A 110 15.93 11.82 -2.05
C ARG A 110 15.22 10.64 -1.38
N LEU A 111 15.51 9.42 -1.82
CA LEU A 111 15.08 8.18 -1.14
C LEU A 111 15.79 8.06 0.21
N ILE A 112 15.03 7.90 1.29
CA ILE A 112 15.54 7.84 2.67
C ILE A 112 15.19 6.53 3.38
N GLY A 113 14.38 5.68 2.75
CA GLY A 113 14.12 4.33 3.25
C GLY A 113 13.11 3.57 2.40
N THR A 114 13.20 2.26 2.46
CA THR A 114 12.30 1.31 1.81
C THR A 114 11.75 0.35 2.84
N SER A 115 10.44 0.16 2.88
CA SER A 115 9.82 -0.77 3.81
C SER A 115 10.19 -2.22 3.48
N PRO A 116 10.10 -3.14 4.45
CA PRO A 116 10.01 -4.56 4.13
C PRO A 116 8.85 -4.84 3.17
N VAL A 117 9.01 -5.89 2.35
CA VAL A 117 7.99 -6.32 1.39
C VAL A 117 6.93 -7.15 2.08
N LEU A 118 5.66 -6.82 1.87
CA LEU A 118 4.55 -7.73 2.07
C LEU A 118 4.24 -8.42 0.74
N ARG A 119 4.44 -9.73 0.67
CA ARG A 119 4.05 -10.54 -0.49
C ARG A 119 2.64 -11.07 -0.29
N VAL A 120 1.77 -10.89 -1.28
CA VAL A 120 0.40 -11.41 -1.29
C VAL A 120 0.18 -12.31 -2.50
N ASN A 121 -0.85 -13.15 -2.46
CA ASN A 121 -1.28 -13.97 -3.57
C ASN A 121 -2.71 -13.63 -3.99
N VAL A 122 -2.87 -13.12 -5.21
CA VAL A 122 -4.16 -12.71 -5.78
C VAL A 122 -4.66 -13.76 -6.75
N ASN A 123 -5.73 -14.45 -6.36
CA ASN A 123 -6.29 -15.55 -7.11
C ASN A 123 -7.01 -15.05 -8.36
N TYR A 124 -6.68 -15.66 -9.50
CA TYR A 124 -7.44 -15.48 -10.72
C TYR A 124 -8.69 -16.36 -10.68
N ALA A 125 -9.86 -15.76 -10.94
CA ALA A 125 -11.08 -16.50 -11.19
C ALA A 125 -11.58 -16.17 -12.60
N VAL A 126 -11.96 -17.20 -13.36
CA VAL A 126 -12.62 -16.99 -14.66
C VAL A 126 -14.00 -16.39 -14.39
N PRO A 127 -14.36 -15.26 -15.03
CA PRO A 127 -15.70 -14.69 -14.89
C PRO A 127 -16.77 -15.74 -15.20
N VAL A 128 -17.61 -16.06 -14.22
CA VAL A 128 -18.70 -17.01 -14.43
C VAL A 128 -19.69 -16.39 -15.41
N THR A 129 -19.79 -16.97 -16.60
CA THR A 129 -20.71 -16.47 -17.63
C THR A 129 -22.16 -16.51 -17.13
N SER A 130 -23.01 -15.62 -17.67
CA SER A 130 -24.44 -15.56 -17.33
C SER A 130 -25.13 -16.92 -17.49
N ARG A 131 -24.72 -17.70 -18.50
CA ARG A 131 -25.18 -19.08 -18.75
C ARG A 131 -24.79 -20.06 -17.63
N GLN A 132 -23.59 -19.96 -17.08
CA GLN A 132 -23.15 -20.79 -15.96
C GLN A 132 -23.86 -20.42 -14.65
N ARG A 133 -24.09 -19.13 -14.38
CA ARG A 133 -24.91 -18.68 -13.23
C ARG A 133 -26.35 -19.20 -13.30
N GLN A 134 -26.96 -19.19 -14.49
CA GLN A 134 -28.34 -19.67 -14.68
C GLN A 134 -28.45 -21.19 -14.51
N ARG A 135 -27.44 -21.97 -14.94
CA ARG A 135 -27.40 -23.42 -14.69
C ARG A 135 -27.28 -23.75 -13.21
N LYS A 136 -26.40 -23.07 -12.45
CA LYS A 136 -26.21 -23.35 -11.02
C LYS A 136 -27.49 -23.12 -10.20
N ARG A 137 -28.30 -22.10 -10.55
CA ARG A 137 -29.60 -21.83 -9.88
C ARG A 137 -30.65 -22.92 -10.14
N ARG A 138 -30.64 -23.56 -11.31
CA ARG A 138 -31.59 -24.64 -11.64
C ARG A 138 -31.32 -25.96 -10.92
N PHE A 139 -30.12 -26.16 -10.37
CA PHE A 139 -29.73 -27.39 -9.68
C PHE A 139 -29.92 -27.33 -8.15
N THR A 140 -30.29 -26.19 -7.59
CA THR A 140 -30.50 -25.99 -6.14
C THR A 140 -31.98 -25.94 -5.72
N ASP A 141 -32.92 -26.04 -6.66
CA ASP A 141 -34.38 -26.01 -6.42
C ASP A 141 -35.05 -27.41 -6.51
N HIS A 142 -34.34 -28.48 -6.11
CA HIS A 142 -34.91 -29.82 -6.01
C HIS A 142 -34.67 -30.43 -4.63
#